data_AF-A0A4P5XMZ8-F1
#
_entry.id   AF-A0A4P5XMZ8-F1
#
_cell.length_a   1.000
_cell.length_b   1.000
_cell.length_c   1.000
_cell.angle_alpha   90.00
_cell.angle_beta   90.00
_cell.angle_gamma   90.00
#
_symmetry.space_group_name_H-M   'P 1'
#
loop_
_entity.id
_entity.type
_entity.pdbx_description
1 polymer ?
#
loop_
_entity_poly.entity_id
_entity_poly.type
_entity_poly.pdbx_seq_one_letter_code
_entity_poly.pdbx_strand_id
1 'polypeptide(L)'
;MQFELQGRPDGMRPEGAESWLEFWGASAEKLVQNECEMLRGEVLLYHQRAAAFLMLEDFASVVRDCDRNLFAIDFVWSRATRGADLQPFDAIRIATVLLRTRAEASMCIRIRDTQGALAAIDRGLANLHGGAGSSRRLSEDDSSEASTLRAMRDALVPKLPSSQRVDLESRLKHALRMENYELAAILRNELRQIGY
;
A
#
# COMPACT_ATOMS: atom_id res chain seq x y z
N MET A 1 -3.81 9.83 24.06
CA MET A 1 -2.37 9.75 23.75
C MET A 1 -2.08 10.87 22.78
N GLN A 2 -1.07 11.70 23.05
CA GLN A 2 -0.62 12.77 22.15
C GLN A 2 0.65 12.29 21.44
N PHE A 3 0.74 12.47 20.12
CA PHE A 3 1.91 12.07 19.33
C PHE A 3 2.65 13.31 18.81
N GLU A 4 3.97 13.21 18.76
CA GLU A 4 4.79 14.16 17.99
C GLU A 4 4.45 14.07 16.50
N LEU A 5 4.43 15.20 15.80
CA LEU A 5 4.09 15.25 14.37
C LEU A 5 5.22 14.75 13.47
N GLN A 6 6.46 14.84 13.95
CA GLN A 6 7.68 14.47 13.24
C GLN A 6 8.58 13.61 14.14
N GLY A 7 9.50 12.87 13.53
CA GLY A 7 10.38 11.94 14.24
C GLY A 7 9.60 10.83 14.95
N ARG A 8 10.14 10.34 16.07
CA ARG A 8 9.52 9.27 16.87
C ARG A 8 8.21 9.74 17.54
N PRO A 9 7.09 9.00 17.41
CA PRO A 9 5.77 9.45 17.89
C PRO A 9 5.69 9.80 19.39
N ASP A 10 6.47 9.16 20.24
CA ASP A 10 6.50 9.39 21.70
C ASP A 10 7.57 10.44 22.12
N GLY A 11 8.29 11.03 21.16
CA GLY A 11 9.36 12.01 21.41
C GLY A 11 10.64 11.43 22.01
N MET A 12 10.72 10.11 22.25
CA MET A 12 11.89 9.49 22.86
C MET A 12 13.07 9.42 21.88
N ARG A 13 14.30 9.44 22.42
CA ARG A 13 15.54 9.31 21.66
C ARG A 13 16.40 8.18 22.22
N PRO A 14 16.22 6.93 21.76
CA PRO A 14 16.97 5.79 22.27
C PRO A 14 18.47 5.95 21.97
N GLU A 15 19.30 5.89 23.02
CA GLU A 15 20.76 6.09 22.93
C GLU A 15 21.19 7.35 22.17
N GLY A 16 20.34 8.40 22.20
CA GLY A 16 20.57 9.66 21.48
C GLY A 16 20.19 9.66 19.99
N ALA A 17 19.84 8.50 19.41
CA ALA A 17 19.30 8.39 18.05
C ALA A 17 17.82 8.81 17.98
N GLU A 18 17.30 9.10 16.80
CA GLU A 18 15.87 9.41 16.61
C GLU A 18 15.00 8.17 16.88
N SER A 19 15.52 6.97 16.61
CA SER A 19 14.74 5.74 16.65
C SER A 19 15.61 4.50 16.87
N TRP A 20 15.03 3.39 17.34
CA TRP A 20 15.77 2.13 17.47
C TRP A 20 16.22 1.60 16.10
N LEU A 21 15.41 1.83 15.06
CA LEU A 21 15.76 1.48 13.69
C LEU A 21 17.01 2.24 13.22
N GLU A 22 17.11 3.52 13.54
CA GLU A 22 18.30 4.33 13.22
C GLU A 22 19.50 3.90 14.05
N PHE A 23 19.31 3.72 15.36
CA PHE A 23 20.37 3.30 16.27
C PHE A 23 21.04 1.99 15.83
N TRP A 24 20.24 0.97 15.50
CA TRP A 24 20.77 -0.32 15.04
C TRP A 24 21.21 -0.31 13.57
N GLY A 25 20.52 0.46 12.73
CA GLY A 25 20.93 0.82 11.37
C GLY A 25 21.47 -0.34 10.54
N ALA A 26 22.29 -0.03 9.54
CA ALA A 26 22.96 -1.06 8.73
C ALA A 26 24.02 -1.86 9.51
N SER A 27 24.42 -1.41 10.71
CA SER A 27 25.48 -1.99 11.53
C SER A 27 25.09 -3.25 12.29
N ALA A 28 23.81 -3.43 12.62
CA ALA A 28 23.36 -4.65 13.29
C ALA A 28 23.30 -5.82 12.27
N GLU A 29 24.17 -6.81 12.42
CA GLU A 29 24.15 -8.02 11.59
C GLU A 29 23.04 -9.00 12.01
N LYS A 30 22.73 -9.04 13.30
CA LYS A 30 21.74 -9.95 13.89
C LYS A 30 20.95 -9.22 14.98
N LEU A 31 19.68 -9.59 15.11
CA LEU A 31 18.81 -9.11 16.18
C LEU A 31 18.46 -10.25 17.14
N VAL A 32 18.67 -10.01 18.42
CA VAL A 32 18.19 -10.88 19.51
C VAL A 32 16.76 -10.51 19.89
N GLN A 33 16.10 -11.39 20.65
CA GLN A 33 14.69 -11.26 21.01
C GLN A 33 14.32 -9.87 21.56
N ASN A 34 15.13 -9.33 22.49
CA ASN A 34 14.88 -8.03 23.11
C ASN A 34 14.88 -6.88 22.09
N GLU A 35 15.75 -6.94 21.08
CA GLU A 35 15.86 -5.90 20.04
C GLU A 35 14.67 -5.96 19.08
N CYS A 36 14.24 -7.18 18.73
CA CYS A 36 13.00 -7.41 17.99
C CYS A 36 11.78 -6.85 18.76
N GLU A 37 11.71 -7.06 20.07
CA GLU A 37 10.62 -6.55 20.92
C GLU A 37 10.59 -5.01 20.98
N MET A 38 11.76 -4.36 21.07
CA MET A 38 11.85 -2.90 21.03
C MET A 38 11.41 -2.32 19.68
N LEU A 39 11.87 -2.92 18.57
CA LEU A 39 11.44 -2.51 17.23
C LEU A 39 9.94 -2.73 17.03
N ARG A 40 9.37 -3.80 17.59
CA ARG A 40 7.93 -4.05 17.56
C ARG A 40 7.16 -2.95 18.26
N GLY A 41 7.59 -2.56 19.46
CA GLY A 41 6.99 -1.45 20.21
C GLY A 41 7.02 -0.15 19.41
N GLU A 42 8.15 0.14 18.78
CA GLU A 42 8.28 1.31 17.90
C GLU A 42 7.36 1.24 16.69
N VAL A 43 7.30 0.11 15.97
CA VAL A 43 6.38 -0.09 14.83
C VAL A 43 4.93 0.17 15.25
N LEU A 44 4.52 -0.27 16.43
CA LEU A 44 3.16 -0.02 16.94
C LEU A 44 2.88 1.47 17.18
N LEU A 45 3.84 2.23 17.72
CA LEU A 45 3.69 3.68 17.90
C LEU A 45 3.48 4.40 16.57
N TYR A 46 4.32 4.10 15.58
CA TYR A 46 4.21 4.69 14.24
C TYR A 46 2.91 4.28 13.55
N HIS A 47 2.44 3.04 13.76
CA HIS A 47 1.17 2.58 13.20
C HIS A 47 -0.02 3.36 13.80
N GLN A 48 -0.03 3.57 15.12
CA GLN A 48 -1.08 4.35 15.78
C GLN A 48 -1.10 5.80 15.29
N ARG A 49 0.07 6.41 15.08
CA ARG A 49 0.16 7.76 14.52
C ARG A 49 -0.29 7.81 13.06
N ALA A 50 0.10 6.84 12.23
CA ALA A 50 -0.39 6.70 10.87
C ALA A 50 -1.93 6.59 10.80
N ALA A 51 -2.53 5.82 11.70
CA ALA A 51 -3.99 5.73 11.79
C ALA A 51 -4.64 7.08 12.15
N ALA A 52 -4.03 7.83 13.07
CA ALA A 52 -4.49 9.18 13.41
C ALA A 52 -4.38 10.15 12.21
N PHE A 53 -3.25 10.14 11.49
CA PHE A 53 -3.08 10.94 10.28
C PHE A 53 -4.09 10.58 9.19
N LEU A 54 -4.45 9.30 9.05
CA LEU A 54 -5.46 8.88 8.10
C LEU A 54 -6.84 9.48 8.42
N MET A 55 -7.20 9.55 9.71
CA MET A 55 -8.45 10.19 10.15
C MET A 55 -8.46 11.70 9.93
N LEU A 56 -7.28 12.33 9.90
CA LEU A 56 -7.10 13.76 9.62
C LEU A 56 -6.89 14.05 8.12
N GLU A 57 -6.95 13.03 7.26
CA GLU A 57 -6.66 13.12 5.82
C GLU A 57 -5.27 13.67 5.46
N ASP A 58 -4.32 13.60 6.40
CA ASP A 58 -2.90 13.88 6.13
C ASP A 58 -2.22 12.63 5.53
N PHE A 59 -2.63 12.30 4.31
CA PHE A 59 -2.21 11.08 3.63
C PHE A 59 -0.69 11.00 3.39
N ALA A 60 0.00 12.13 3.22
CA ALA A 60 1.45 12.14 3.04
C ALA A 60 2.16 11.66 4.31
N SER A 61 1.70 12.11 5.48
CA SER A 61 2.21 11.65 6.77
C SER A 61 1.87 10.18 7.05
N VAL A 62 0.71 9.68 6.60
CA VAL A 62 0.39 8.24 6.66
C VAL A 62 1.41 7.43 5.86
N VAL A 63 1.65 7.79 4.60
CA VAL A 63 2.61 7.07 3.73
C VAL A 63 4.00 7.07 4.35
N ARG A 64 4.47 8.21 4.86
CA ARG A 64 5.76 8.34 5.55
C ARG A 64 5.90 7.37 6.73
N ASP A 65 4.92 7.33 7.64
CA ASP A 65 4.95 6.44 8.80
C ASP A 65 4.84 4.96 8.40
N CYS A 66 4.01 4.65 7.40
CA CYS A 66 3.86 3.29 6.90
C CYS A 66 5.13 2.78 6.18
N ASP A 67 5.78 3.60 5.34
CA ASP A 67 7.02 3.23 4.65
C ASP A 67 8.14 2.92 5.66
N ARG A 68 8.31 3.78 6.67
CA ARG A 68 9.25 3.53 7.77
C ARG A 68 8.92 2.22 8.50
N ASN A 69 7.65 1.94 8.76
CA ASN A 69 7.23 0.69 9.41
C ASN A 69 7.51 -0.55 8.57
N LEU A 70 7.19 -0.52 7.28
CA LEU A 70 7.48 -1.64 6.37
C LEU A 70 8.98 -1.91 6.30
N PHE A 71 9.79 -0.85 6.22
CA PHE A 71 11.25 -0.96 6.29
C PHE A 71 11.73 -1.57 7.62
N ALA A 72 11.19 -1.13 8.76
CA ALA A 72 11.53 -1.69 10.07
C ALA A 72 11.16 -3.18 10.17
N ILE A 73 10.03 -3.58 9.61
CA ILE A 73 9.58 -4.98 9.58
C ILE A 73 10.52 -5.82 8.71
N ASP A 74 10.86 -5.35 7.51
CA ASP A 74 11.79 -6.02 6.60
C ASP A 74 13.20 -6.13 7.25
N PHE A 75 13.62 -5.09 7.97
CA PHE A 75 14.85 -5.08 8.75
C PHE A 75 14.86 -6.20 9.80
N VAL A 76 13.79 -6.35 10.58
CA VAL A 76 13.66 -7.46 11.55
C VAL A 76 13.67 -8.82 10.87
N TRP A 77 12.89 -9.00 9.80
CA TRP A 77 12.83 -10.26 9.04
C TRP A 77 14.20 -10.69 8.50
N SER A 78 15.03 -9.74 8.07
CA SER A 78 16.35 -10.04 7.54
C SER A 78 17.40 -10.42 8.60
N ARG A 79 17.19 -10.08 9.88
CA ARG A 79 18.23 -10.11 10.91
C ARG A 79 17.86 -10.88 12.18
N ALA A 80 16.58 -11.15 12.41
CA ALA A 80 16.14 -11.87 13.60
C ALA A 80 16.79 -13.25 13.67
N THR A 81 17.35 -13.57 14.83
CA THR A 81 18.02 -14.86 15.06
C THR A 81 17.06 -16.03 15.23
N ARG A 82 15.78 -15.75 15.52
CA ARG A 82 14.74 -16.75 15.79
C ARG A 82 13.47 -16.43 15.01
N GLY A 83 12.95 -17.42 14.28
CA GLY A 83 11.69 -17.26 13.54
C GLY A 83 10.46 -16.96 14.43
N ALA A 84 10.48 -17.37 15.70
CA ALA A 84 9.41 -17.07 16.65
C ALA A 84 9.23 -15.56 16.89
N ASP A 85 10.31 -14.78 16.78
CA ASP A 85 10.29 -13.32 17.00
C ASP A 85 9.65 -12.58 15.82
N LEU A 86 9.40 -13.27 14.70
CA LEU A 86 8.77 -12.70 13.50
C LEU A 86 7.25 -12.76 13.53
N GLN A 87 6.67 -13.76 14.21
CA GLN A 87 5.22 -13.97 14.25
C GLN A 87 4.42 -12.73 14.71
N PRO A 88 4.87 -11.95 15.71
CA PRO A 88 4.17 -10.75 16.13
C PRO A 88 4.11 -9.64 15.07
N PHE A 89 4.95 -9.70 14.03
CA PHE A 89 5.02 -8.68 12.97
C PHE A 89 4.06 -8.94 11.80
N ASP A 90 3.54 -10.16 11.65
CA ASP A 90 2.69 -10.53 10.51
C ASP A 90 1.42 -9.67 10.45
N ALA A 91 0.67 -9.60 11.55
CA ALA A 91 -0.57 -8.84 11.62
C ALA A 91 -0.35 -7.33 11.41
N ILE A 92 0.70 -6.76 12.02
CA ILE A 92 0.98 -5.32 11.90
C ILE A 92 1.50 -4.96 10.51
N ARG A 93 2.18 -5.89 9.80
CA ARG A 93 2.56 -5.70 8.40
C ARG A 93 1.33 -5.55 7.52
N ILE A 94 0.38 -6.49 7.62
CA ILE A 94 -0.89 -6.49 6.86
C ILE A 94 -1.64 -5.18 7.11
N ALA A 95 -1.82 -4.80 8.38
CA ALA A 95 -2.50 -3.57 8.75
C ALA A 95 -1.77 -2.31 8.22
N THR A 96 -0.44 -2.31 8.20
CA THR A 96 0.37 -1.20 7.66
C THR A 96 0.24 -1.09 6.14
N VAL A 97 0.24 -2.20 5.41
CA VAL A 97 0.00 -2.22 3.96
C VAL A 97 -1.40 -1.65 3.64
N LEU A 98 -2.42 -2.03 4.41
CA LEU A 98 -3.77 -1.46 4.25
C LEU A 98 -3.77 0.06 4.43
N LEU A 99 -3.24 0.58 5.54
CA LEU A 99 -3.24 2.03 5.81
C LEU A 99 -2.49 2.81 4.72
N ARG A 100 -1.30 2.33 4.33
CA ARG A 100 -0.50 2.92 3.26
C ARG A 100 -1.28 2.99 1.95
N THR A 101 -1.89 1.87 1.56
CA THR A 101 -2.66 1.74 0.31
C THR A 101 -3.86 2.67 0.32
N ARG A 102 -4.57 2.77 1.45
CA ARG A 102 -5.70 3.70 1.62
C ARG A 102 -5.26 5.14 1.44
N ALA A 103 -4.16 5.55 2.08
CA ALA A 103 -3.64 6.89 1.95
C ALA A 103 -3.23 7.22 0.51
N GLU A 104 -2.49 6.32 -0.15
CA GLU A 104 -2.06 6.50 -1.54
C GLU A 104 -3.25 6.60 -2.50
N ALA A 105 -4.23 5.71 -2.37
CA ALA A 105 -5.45 5.76 -3.17
C ALA A 105 -6.25 7.04 -2.92
N SER A 106 -6.36 7.49 -1.66
CA SER A 106 -7.03 8.75 -1.31
C SER A 106 -6.34 9.98 -1.87
N MET A 107 -5.00 9.99 -1.94
CA MET A 107 -4.25 11.07 -2.60
C MET A 107 -4.58 11.15 -4.10
N CYS A 108 -4.61 10.01 -4.80
CA CYS A 108 -5.00 9.93 -6.20
C CYS A 108 -6.46 10.38 -6.41
N ILE A 109 -7.39 9.93 -5.57
CA ILE A 109 -8.80 10.35 -5.61
C ILE A 109 -8.93 11.88 -5.45
N ARG A 110 -8.15 12.49 -4.55
CA ARG A 110 -8.18 13.94 -4.30
C ARG A 110 -7.82 14.77 -5.54
N ILE A 111 -6.93 14.25 -6.38
CA ILE A 111 -6.56 14.87 -7.67
C ILE A 111 -7.35 14.32 -8.87
N ARG A 112 -8.42 13.55 -8.62
CA ARG A 112 -9.28 12.90 -9.62
C ARG A 112 -8.54 11.89 -10.52
N ASP A 113 -7.46 11.31 -10.03
CA ASP A 113 -6.71 10.24 -10.70
C ASP A 113 -7.25 8.86 -10.28
N THR A 114 -8.38 8.45 -10.87
CA THR A 114 -8.99 7.14 -10.59
C THR A 114 -8.09 5.97 -10.99
N GLN A 115 -7.30 6.12 -12.06
CA GLN A 115 -6.38 5.06 -12.52
C GLN A 115 -5.22 4.88 -11.53
N GLY A 116 -4.62 5.96 -11.06
CA GLY A 116 -3.60 5.92 -10.00
C GLY A 116 -4.14 5.31 -8.71
N ALA A 117 -5.38 5.63 -8.33
CA ALA A 117 -6.02 5.06 -7.14
C ALA A 117 -6.19 3.52 -7.26
N LEU A 118 -6.65 3.04 -8.42
CA LEU A 118 -6.75 1.59 -8.68
C LEU A 118 -5.38 0.92 -8.70
N ALA A 119 -4.39 1.52 -9.36
CA ALA A 119 -3.03 1.00 -9.40
C ALA A 119 -2.40 0.91 -8.00
N ALA A 120 -2.66 1.88 -7.12
CA ALA A 120 -2.24 1.83 -5.72
C ALA A 120 -2.91 0.67 -4.97
N ILE A 121 -4.22 0.46 -5.16
CA ILE A 121 -4.96 -0.64 -4.53
C ILE A 121 -4.45 -2.00 -5.02
N ASP A 122 -4.23 -2.17 -6.33
CA ASP A 122 -3.73 -3.41 -6.91
C ASP A 122 -2.30 -3.72 -6.39
N ARG A 123 -1.44 -2.71 -6.26
CA ARG A 123 -0.12 -2.88 -5.60
C ARG A 123 -0.27 -3.28 -4.13
N GLY A 124 -1.21 -2.66 -3.40
CA GLY A 124 -1.49 -2.99 -2.01
C GLY A 124 -1.92 -4.45 -1.84
N LEU A 125 -2.84 -4.91 -2.66
CA LEU A 125 -3.28 -6.31 -2.71
C LEU A 125 -2.12 -7.26 -3.02
N ALA A 126 -1.27 -6.93 -4.01
CA ALA A 126 -0.08 -7.72 -4.31
C ALA A 126 0.91 -7.78 -3.13
N ASN A 127 1.09 -6.68 -2.40
CA ASN A 127 1.97 -6.61 -1.23
C ASN A 127 1.43 -7.40 -0.02
N LEU A 128 0.11 -7.54 0.10
CA LEU A 128 -0.49 -8.45 1.07
C LEU A 128 -0.16 -9.91 0.75
N HIS A 129 0.02 -10.23 -0.53
CA HIS A 129 0.28 -11.59 -1.01
C HIS A 129 1.78 -11.96 -1.12
N GLY A 130 2.66 -10.95 -1.13
CA GLY A 130 4.06 -11.07 -1.54
C GLY A 130 5.11 -10.94 -0.42
N GLY A 131 4.75 -11.01 0.86
CA GLY A 131 5.69 -10.80 1.96
C GLY A 131 6.82 -11.84 2.00
N ALA A 132 8.06 -11.43 1.69
CA ALA A 132 9.24 -12.28 1.74
C ALA A 132 9.48 -12.79 3.17
N GLY A 133 9.27 -14.09 3.42
CA GLY A 133 9.47 -14.71 4.73
C GLY A 133 8.20 -15.14 5.45
N SER A 134 7.02 -14.99 4.84
CA SER A 134 5.79 -15.54 5.43
C SER A 134 5.85 -17.08 5.46
N SER A 135 6.25 -17.62 6.61
CA SER A 135 6.11 -19.06 6.93
C SER A 135 4.65 -19.51 6.90
N ARG A 136 3.75 -18.54 6.76
CA ARG A 136 2.36 -18.69 6.47
C ARG A 136 2.12 -17.89 5.19
N ARG A 137 2.12 -18.59 4.04
CA ARG A 137 1.12 -18.28 3.01
C ARG A 137 -0.22 -18.39 3.74
N LEU A 138 -0.59 -17.33 4.43
CA LEU A 138 -1.95 -17.18 4.92
C LEU A 138 -2.80 -17.41 3.69
N SER A 139 -3.91 -18.11 3.86
CA SER A 139 -4.93 -18.20 2.84
C SER A 139 -5.41 -16.76 2.56
N GLU A 140 -4.70 -16.07 1.67
CA GLU A 140 -4.69 -14.62 1.46
C GLU A 140 -6.00 -14.12 0.85
N ASP A 141 -6.87 -15.04 0.42
CA ASP A 141 -8.19 -14.71 -0.06
C ASP A 141 -9.11 -14.14 1.04
N ASP A 142 -8.85 -14.37 2.34
CA ASP A 142 -9.82 -14.07 3.42
C ASP A 142 -9.39 -13.01 4.47
N SER A 143 -8.28 -12.28 4.32
CA SER A 143 -7.99 -11.21 5.30
C SER A 143 -9.04 -10.09 5.21
N SER A 144 -9.39 -9.52 6.37
CA SER A 144 -10.33 -8.40 6.46
C SER A 144 -9.82 -7.16 5.70
N GLU A 145 -8.51 -7.01 5.65
CA GLU A 145 -7.77 -5.96 4.96
C GLU A 145 -7.80 -6.14 3.44
N ALA A 146 -7.56 -7.35 2.94
CA ALA A 146 -7.71 -7.64 1.51
C ALA A 146 -9.16 -7.43 1.06
N SER A 147 -10.14 -7.88 1.87
CA SER A 147 -11.56 -7.64 1.63
C SER A 147 -11.89 -6.14 1.56
N THR A 148 -11.30 -5.34 2.45
CA THR A 148 -11.44 -3.88 2.46
C THR A 148 -10.88 -3.26 1.18
N LEU A 149 -9.67 -3.65 0.76
CA LEU A 149 -9.05 -3.14 -0.47
C LEU A 149 -9.84 -3.53 -1.73
N ARG A 150 -10.36 -4.76 -1.80
CA ARG A 150 -11.23 -5.21 -2.90
C ARG A 150 -12.51 -4.38 -2.96
N ALA A 151 -13.17 -4.15 -1.82
CA ALA A 151 -14.36 -3.30 -1.76
C ALA A 151 -14.08 -1.86 -2.23
N MET A 152 -12.92 -1.30 -1.86
CA MET A 152 -12.50 0.02 -2.35
C MET A 152 -12.27 0.03 -3.87
N ARG A 153 -11.62 -1.00 -4.41
CA ARG A 153 -11.39 -1.17 -5.85
C ARG A 153 -12.73 -1.21 -6.60
N ASP A 154 -13.65 -2.04 -6.13
CA ASP A 154 -14.96 -2.23 -6.77
C ASP A 154 -15.80 -0.95 -6.75
N ALA A 155 -15.65 -0.09 -5.74
CA ALA A 155 -16.30 1.21 -5.68
C ALA A 155 -15.71 2.26 -6.66
N LEU A 156 -14.46 2.06 -7.11
CA LEU A 156 -13.76 2.97 -8.02
C LEU A 156 -13.87 2.55 -9.50
N VAL A 157 -13.98 1.25 -9.79
CA VAL A 157 -14.09 0.73 -11.17
C VAL A 157 -15.22 1.39 -11.98
N PRO A 158 -16.45 1.58 -11.45
CA PRO A 158 -17.52 2.26 -12.19
C PRO A 158 -17.26 3.75 -12.46
N LYS A 159 -16.34 4.38 -11.73
CA LYS A 159 -15.97 5.80 -11.87
C LYS A 159 -14.86 6.04 -12.88
N LEU A 160 -14.32 4.98 -13.48
CA LEU A 160 -13.43 5.14 -14.62
C LEU A 160 -14.22 5.70 -15.81
N PRO A 161 -13.68 6.69 -16.54
CA PRO A 161 -14.13 6.96 -17.90
C PRO A 161 -14.12 5.63 -18.65
N SER A 162 -15.27 5.22 -19.18
CA SER A 162 -15.56 3.82 -19.52
C SER A 162 -14.39 3.16 -20.25
N SER A 163 -13.89 2.08 -19.67
CA SER A 163 -13.01 1.11 -20.32
C SER A 163 -13.51 0.69 -21.70
N GLN A 164 -14.82 0.82 -21.97
CA GLN A 164 -15.44 0.71 -23.29
C GLN A 164 -14.87 1.71 -24.31
N ARG A 165 -14.68 2.98 -23.97
CA ARG A 165 -14.04 3.94 -24.87
C ARG A 165 -12.60 3.53 -25.18
N VAL A 166 -11.84 3.12 -24.16
CA VAL A 166 -10.44 2.72 -24.32
C VAL A 166 -10.31 1.44 -25.15
N ASP A 167 -11.19 0.46 -24.95
CA ASP A 167 -11.29 -0.76 -25.76
C ASP A 167 -11.69 -0.46 -27.21
N LEU A 168 -12.72 0.38 -27.41
CA LEU A 168 -13.17 0.80 -28.72
C LEU A 168 -12.10 1.59 -29.48
N GLU A 169 -11.34 2.47 -28.81
CA GLU A 169 -10.19 3.17 -29.40
C GLU A 169 -9.04 2.22 -29.75
N SER A 170 -8.77 1.21 -28.91
CA SER A 170 -7.76 0.18 -29.17
C SER A 170 -8.13 -0.67 -30.38
N ARG A 171 -9.38 -1.15 -30.44
CA ARG A 171 -9.94 -1.93 -31.56
C ARG A 171 -10.02 -1.11 -32.85
N LEU A 172 -10.34 0.17 -32.77
CA LEU A 172 -10.35 1.08 -33.92
C LEU A 172 -8.94 1.22 -34.51
N LYS A 173 -7.92 1.45 -33.66
CA LYS A 173 -6.52 1.51 -34.09
C LYS A 173 -6.07 0.21 -34.75
N HIS A 174 -6.49 -0.93 -34.22
CA HIS A 174 -6.18 -2.24 -34.81
C HIS A 174 -6.87 -2.40 -36.18
N ALA A 175 -8.15 -2.07 -36.30
CA ALA A 175 -8.90 -2.13 -37.56
C ALA A 175 -8.29 -1.26 -38.66
N LEU A 176 -7.84 -0.04 -38.32
CA LEU A 176 -7.14 0.86 -39.26
C LEU A 176 -5.79 0.30 -39.74
N ARG A 177 -5.02 -0.35 -38.85
CA ARG A 177 -3.76 -1.01 -39.23
C ARG A 177 -3.97 -2.21 -40.15
N MET A 178 -5.10 -2.90 -40.00
CA MET A 178 -5.48 -4.05 -40.82
C MET A 178 -6.28 -3.64 -42.07
N GLU A 179 -6.38 -2.33 -42.35
CA GLU A 179 -7.15 -1.76 -43.47
C GLU A 179 -8.62 -2.21 -43.51
N ASN A 180 -9.17 -2.61 -42.37
CA ASN A 180 -10.57 -2.97 -42.22
C ASN A 180 -11.39 -1.70 -41.97
N TYR A 181 -11.59 -0.92 -43.03
CA TYR A 181 -12.24 0.39 -42.98
C TYR A 181 -13.71 0.33 -42.58
N GLU A 182 -14.39 -0.79 -42.85
CA GLU A 182 -15.78 -1.02 -42.45
C GLU A 182 -15.91 -1.16 -40.93
N LEU A 183 -15.09 -2.03 -40.32
CA LEU A 183 -15.03 -2.15 -38.86
C LEU A 183 -14.56 -0.85 -38.20
N ALA A 184 -13.62 -0.13 -38.82
CA ALA A 184 -13.18 1.16 -38.33
C ALA A 184 -14.32 2.20 -38.35
N ALA A 185 -15.20 2.19 -39.34
CA ALA A 185 -16.36 3.09 -39.41
C ALA A 185 -17.40 2.78 -38.32
N ILE A 186 -17.68 1.49 -38.07
CA ILE A 186 -18.60 1.04 -37.02
C ILE A 186 -18.09 1.47 -35.63
N LEU A 187 -16.83 1.13 -35.31
CA LEU A 187 -16.22 1.48 -34.03
C LEU A 187 -16.13 3.01 -33.81
N ARG A 188 -15.92 3.78 -34.88
CA ARG A 188 -15.92 5.25 -34.83
C ARG A 188 -17.31 5.83 -34.55
N ASN A 189 -18.39 5.16 -34.98
CA ASN A 189 -19.76 5.56 -34.67
C ASN A 189 -20.17 5.18 -33.25
N GLU A 190 -19.79 3.98 -32.79
CA GLU A 190 -19.98 3.56 -31.39
C GLU A 190 -19.25 4.50 -30.41
N LEU A 191 -18.03 4.92 -30.75
CA LEU A 191 -17.29 5.94 -29.99
C LEU A 191 -18.00 7.30 -29.93
N ARG A 192 -18.75 7.67 -30.97
CA ARG A 192 -19.54 8.91 -30.98
C ARG A 192 -20.76 8.81 -30.07
N GLN A 193 -21.47 7.68 -30.08
CA GLN A 193 -22.67 7.46 -29.26
C GLN A 193 -22.38 7.40 -27.75
N ILE A 194 -21.18 6.96 -27.37
CA ILE A 194 -20.75 6.96 -25.96
C ILE A 194 -20.29 8.36 -25.50
N GLY A 195 -20.06 9.28 -26.44
CA GLY A 195 -19.63 10.65 -26.22
C GLY A 195 -20.73 11.72 -26.17
N TYR A 196 -21.99 11.32 -25.97
CA TYR A 196 -23.29 12.03 -26.17
C TYR A 196 -23.97 11.78 -27.52
#